data_AF-A0A9D6MLY8-F1
#
_entry.id   AF-A0A9D6MLY8-F1
#
_cell.length_a   1.000
_cell.length_b   1.000
_cell.length_c   1.000
_cell.angle_alpha   90.00
_cell.angle_beta   90.00
_cell.angle_gamma   90.00
#
_symmetry.space_group_name_H-M   'P 1'
#
loop_
_entity.id
_entity.type
_entity.pdbx_description
1 polymer ?
#
loop_
_entity_poly.entity_id
_entity_poly.type
_entity_poly.pdbx_seq_one_letter_code
_entity_poly.pdbx_strand_id
1 'polypeptide(L)'
;MSTIETFPGLVGFYTLTPEGQLGYYDQNKKFILDAKLTQAFADYNGRYLMAYLQNPAQGNFRLAIIHRTQEKRPWGSDTLLLEKHILRRLYPVTGMTTEKDLTAFQMKNQEKSIFRGMELFLEYKDISNPGMTVFCPVLYDRGATLDDYAPLLDRAPTSTDRETPVVEVINLLAAIPMGRRDAAEIGILKDKIYQGIVKKGMRKSADFTLIDDVRRNTQAVAEAGDGDYYDGGNKRTERKVTLDAMAAGGKGNSNSTDVNVLIRNIASSLVGHPEPADPAAIKIFSRFRDLGHDKLEAIAAQSLIYKVPPGTQLLERGTNDSFNLYLLDGTVKLVAADGVEKFIEGGTATASNPISCLKPRMYTVSAFTRVAFLWLDDNLVDEVLRRKTEPLRRDGTR
;
A
#
# COMPACT_ATOMS: atom_id res chain seq x y z
N MET A 1 -9.78 31.94 -3.46
CA MET A 1 -9.05 30.84 -2.81
C MET A 1 -9.37 29.59 -3.59
N SER A 2 -8.36 28.84 -4.02
CA SER A 2 -8.63 27.53 -4.63
C SER A 2 -9.28 26.63 -3.57
N THR A 3 -10.27 25.83 -3.96
CA THR A 3 -10.88 24.77 -3.16
C THR A 3 -9.82 23.92 -2.47
N ILE A 4 -8.69 23.67 -3.14
CA ILE A 4 -7.57 22.88 -2.63
C ILE A 4 -7.01 23.45 -1.31
N GLU A 5 -7.01 24.77 -1.14
CA GLU A 5 -6.54 25.45 0.08
C GLU A 5 -7.40 25.13 1.31
N THR A 6 -8.64 24.67 1.11
CA THR A 6 -9.56 24.28 2.19
C THR A 6 -9.34 22.85 2.69
N PHE A 7 -8.54 22.06 1.96
CA PHE A 7 -8.18 20.69 2.32
C PHE A 7 -6.74 20.64 2.84
N PRO A 8 -6.53 20.65 4.17
CA PRO A 8 -5.17 20.60 4.74
C PRO A 8 -4.44 19.31 4.36
N GLY A 9 -5.17 18.23 4.07
CA GLY A 9 -4.61 16.95 3.61
C GLY A 9 -4.05 16.95 2.19
N LEU A 10 -4.24 18.01 1.39
CA LEU A 10 -3.78 18.08 -0.01
C LEU A 10 -2.44 18.81 -0.21
N VAL A 11 -1.80 19.27 0.88
CA VAL A 11 -0.45 19.84 0.82
C VAL A 11 0.53 18.81 0.23
N GLY A 12 1.37 19.25 -0.70
CA GLY A 12 2.37 18.42 -1.38
C GLY A 12 1.85 17.54 -2.51
N PHE A 13 0.53 17.49 -2.75
CA PHE A 13 -0.02 16.82 -3.92
C PHE A 13 0.15 17.67 -5.17
N TYR A 14 0.52 17.01 -6.27
CA TYR A 14 0.64 17.67 -7.57
C TYR A 14 -0.73 18.14 -8.06
N THR A 15 -0.77 19.38 -8.52
CA THR A 15 -1.96 20.06 -9.02
C THR A 15 -1.70 20.58 -10.43
N LEU A 16 -2.70 20.42 -11.30
CA LEU A 16 -2.79 21.11 -12.58
C LEU A 16 -3.67 22.35 -12.41
N THR A 17 -3.16 23.53 -12.75
CA THR A 17 -3.92 24.78 -12.70
C THR A 17 -4.80 24.94 -13.95
N PRO A 18 -5.83 25.82 -13.92
CA PRO A 18 -6.61 26.16 -15.11
C PRO A 18 -5.75 26.68 -16.29
N GLU A 19 -4.62 27.30 -16.00
CA GLU A 19 -3.65 27.79 -16.99
C GLU A 19 -2.73 26.68 -17.54
N GLY A 20 -2.92 25.42 -17.12
CA GLY A 20 -2.12 24.28 -17.58
C GLY A 20 -0.76 24.15 -16.89
N GLN A 21 -0.53 24.87 -15.78
CA GLN A 21 0.70 24.78 -15.00
C GLN A 21 0.67 23.61 -14.03
N LEU A 22 1.79 22.90 -13.91
CA LEU A 22 1.99 21.81 -12.96
C LEU A 22 2.81 22.30 -11.77
N GLY A 23 2.38 21.94 -10.57
CA GLY A 23 3.06 22.29 -9.33
C GLY A 23 2.42 21.63 -8.13
N TYR A 24 2.67 22.12 -6.93
CA TYR A 24 2.03 21.64 -5.70
C TYR A 24 1.88 22.79 -4.71
N TYR A 25 0.98 22.65 -3.74
CA TYR A 25 0.86 23.61 -2.64
C TYR A 25 1.81 23.23 -1.50
N ASP A 26 2.56 24.20 -0.99
CA ASP A 26 3.40 24.03 0.21
C ASP A 26 2.58 24.10 1.51
N GLN A 27 3.26 24.01 2.65
CA GLN A 27 2.62 24.09 3.98
C GLN A 27 1.97 25.44 4.28
N ASN A 28 2.40 26.50 3.58
CA ASN A 28 1.82 27.84 3.69
C ASN A 28 0.68 28.05 2.69
N LYS A 29 0.20 26.98 2.04
CA LYS A 29 -0.81 27.02 0.97
C LYS A 29 -0.39 27.89 -0.22
N LYS A 30 0.92 28.07 -0.43
CA LYS A 30 1.45 28.75 -1.60
C LYS A 30 1.69 27.74 -2.70
N PHE A 31 1.20 28.04 -3.90
CA PHE A 31 1.48 27.22 -5.08
C PHE A 31 2.94 27.35 -5.49
N ILE A 32 3.65 26.23 -5.55
CA ILE A 32 5.02 26.10 -6.00
C ILE A 32 5.01 25.50 -7.40
N LEU A 33 5.32 26.34 -8.40
CA LEU A 33 5.36 25.98 -9.80
C LEU A 33 6.54 25.02 -10.09
N ASP A 34 6.27 23.91 -10.77
CA ASP A 34 7.30 23.11 -11.42
C ASP A 34 7.47 23.59 -12.86
N ALA A 35 8.34 24.58 -13.06
CA ALA A 35 8.55 25.20 -14.37
C ALA A 35 9.02 24.19 -15.42
N LYS A 36 9.83 23.20 -15.03
CA LYS A 36 10.37 22.19 -15.95
C LYS A 36 9.26 21.27 -16.47
N LEU A 37 8.45 20.71 -15.58
CA LEU A 37 7.33 19.85 -15.99
C LEU A 37 6.22 20.65 -16.67
N THR A 38 5.95 21.87 -16.22
CA THR A 38 5.00 22.77 -16.90
C THR A 38 5.40 22.99 -18.35
N GLN A 39 6.68 23.33 -18.61
CA GLN A 39 7.18 23.53 -19.96
C GLN A 39 7.15 22.23 -20.78
N ALA A 40 7.54 21.10 -20.19
CA ALA A 40 7.55 19.80 -20.85
C ALA A 40 6.16 19.34 -21.31
N PHE A 41 5.11 19.73 -20.58
CA PHE A 41 3.73 19.35 -20.86
C PHE A 41 2.88 20.51 -21.43
N ALA A 42 3.45 21.68 -21.76
CA ALA A 42 2.69 22.88 -22.11
C ALA A 42 1.65 22.66 -23.23
N ASP A 43 2.08 22.13 -24.39
CA ASP A 43 1.20 21.85 -25.53
C ASP A 43 0.16 20.76 -25.24
N TYR A 44 0.49 19.86 -24.32
CA TYR A 44 -0.39 18.77 -23.92
C TYR A 44 -1.45 19.25 -22.93
N ASN A 45 -1.05 19.93 -21.86
CA ASN A 45 -1.93 20.37 -20.78
C ASN A 45 -3.04 21.28 -21.29
N GLY A 46 -2.74 22.22 -22.19
CA GLY A 46 -3.76 23.08 -22.79
C GLY A 46 -4.83 22.29 -23.54
N ARG A 47 -4.43 21.37 -24.43
CA ARG A 47 -5.35 20.52 -25.18
C ARG A 47 -6.11 19.53 -24.28
N TYR A 48 -5.43 19.00 -23.27
CA TYR A 48 -6.01 18.12 -22.28
C TYR A 48 -7.14 18.82 -21.52
N LEU A 49 -6.87 20.01 -20.99
CA LEU A 49 -7.86 20.80 -20.25
C LEU A 49 -9.03 21.21 -21.14
N MET A 50 -8.77 21.62 -22.39
CA MET A 50 -9.85 21.91 -23.34
C MET A 50 -10.75 20.69 -23.57
N ALA A 51 -10.18 19.51 -23.82
CA ALA A 51 -10.95 18.29 -24.02
C ALA A 51 -11.70 17.86 -22.76
N TYR A 52 -11.06 17.98 -21.60
CA TYR A 52 -11.66 17.64 -20.32
C TYR A 52 -12.85 18.55 -19.98
N LEU A 53 -12.68 19.86 -20.11
CA LEU A 53 -13.71 20.85 -19.78
C LEU A 53 -14.91 20.80 -20.73
N GLN A 54 -14.75 20.30 -21.96
CA GLN A 54 -15.87 20.06 -22.87
C GLN A 54 -16.80 18.95 -22.37
N ASN A 55 -16.25 17.89 -21.75
CA ASN A 55 -17.06 16.81 -21.19
C ASN A 55 -16.37 16.11 -19.99
N PRO A 56 -16.45 16.70 -18.78
CA PRO A 56 -15.73 16.17 -17.61
C PRO A 56 -16.17 14.75 -17.19
N ALA A 57 -17.37 14.33 -17.57
CA ALA A 57 -17.92 13.01 -17.26
C ALA A 57 -17.51 11.93 -18.28
N GLN A 58 -16.91 12.29 -19.41
CA GLN A 58 -16.58 11.36 -20.46
C GLN A 58 -15.20 10.72 -20.26
N GLY A 59 -15.12 9.41 -20.50
CA GLY A 59 -13.85 8.70 -20.65
C GLY A 59 -13.07 8.53 -19.34
N ASN A 60 -11.74 8.40 -19.48
CA ASN A 60 -10.83 8.08 -18.37
C ASN A 60 -10.07 9.33 -17.86
N PHE A 61 -10.63 10.52 -18.06
CA PHE A 61 -9.99 11.76 -17.62
C PHE A 61 -10.04 11.89 -16.10
N ARG A 62 -11.24 11.80 -15.51
CA ARG A 62 -11.40 11.84 -14.05
C ARG A 62 -11.26 10.45 -13.46
N LEU A 63 -10.44 10.37 -12.41
CA LEU A 63 -10.18 9.13 -11.68
C LEU A 63 -11.05 9.03 -10.42
N ALA A 64 -11.19 10.15 -9.73
CA ALA A 64 -11.89 10.26 -8.47
C ALA A 64 -12.28 11.73 -8.21
N ILE A 65 -13.07 11.92 -7.17
CA ILE A 65 -13.27 13.21 -6.51
C ILE A 65 -12.82 13.14 -5.06
N ILE A 66 -12.40 14.28 -4.51
CA ILE A 66 -12.06 14.45 -3.10
C ILE A 66 -13.05 15.44 -2.51
N HIS A 67 -13.71 15.03 -1.44
CA HIS A 67 -14.66 15.87 -0.71
C HIS A 67 -14.55 15.59 0.78
N ARG A 68 -15.12 16.50 1.59
CA ARG A 68 -15.25 16.29 3.02
C ARG A 68 -16.56 15.55 3.30
N THR A 69 -16.49 14.40 3.94
CA THR A 69 -17.67 13.69 4.43
C THR A 69 -18.01 14.11 5.85
N GLN A 70 -19.31 14.11 6.18
CA GLN A 70 -19.81 14.31 7.55
C GLN A 70 -19.72 13.00 8.37
N GLU A 71 -19.67 11.85 7.69
CA GLU A 71 -19.57 10.55 8.35
C GLU A 71 -18.16 10.33 8.90
N LYS A 72 -18.07 9.76 10.11
CA LYS A 72 -16.78 9.35 10.66
C LYS A 72 -16.22 8.19 9.85
N ARG A 73 -15.16 8.45 9.08
CA ARG A 73 -14.36 7.41 8.40
C ARG A 73 -13.11 7.08 9.21
N PRO A 74 -12.57 5.85 9.10
CA PRO A 74 -11.35 5.47 9.82
C PRO A 74 -10.10 6.26 9.38
N TRP A 75 -10.19 7.01 8.26
CA TRP A 75 -9.11 7.86 7.74
C TRP A 75 -9.36 9.37 7.90
N GLY A 76 -10.39 9.78 8.64
CA GLY A 76 -10.77 11.19 8.81
C GLY A 76 -11.82 11.67 7.80
N SER A 77 -12.08 12.98 7.78
CA SER A 77 -13.20 13.56 7.03
C SER A 77 -12.93 13.71 5.53
N ASP A 78 -11.68 13.87 5.12
CA ASP A 78 -11.35 14.08 3.71
C ASP A 78 -11.27 12.71 2.99
N THR A 79 -12.19 12.50 2.06
CA THR A 79 -12.43 11.20 1.42
C THR A 79 -12.26 11.31 -0.09
N LEU A 80 -11.57 10.32 -0.66
CA LEU A 80 -11.45 10.12 -2.09
C LEU A 80 -12.51 9.11 -2.53
N LEU A 81 -13.43 9.56 -3.40
CA LEU A 81 -14.50 8.77 -4.00
C LEU A 81 -14.14 8.43 -5.45
N LEU A 82 -13.94 7.15 -5.73
CA LEU A 82 -13.53 6.65 -7.03
C LEU A 82 -14.68 6.64 -8.04
N GLU A 83 -14.35 6.94 -9.30
CA GLU A 83 -15.24 6.77 -10.45
C GLU A 83 -15.61 5.29 -10.67
N LYS A 84 -16.88 5.00 -11.02
CA LYS A 84 -17.36 3.61 -11.15
C LYS A 84 -16.55 2.80 -12.17
N HIS A 85 -16.20 3.41 -13.30
CA HIS A 85 -15.41 2.76 -14.35
C HIS A 85 -13.96 2.49 -13.92
N ILE A 86 -13.39 3.37 -13.10
CA ILE A 86 -12.06 3.20 -12.50
C ILE A 86 -12.08 2.08 -11.46
N LEU A 87 -13.15 2.00 -10.66
CA LEU A 87 -13.34 0.95 -9.68
C LEU A 87 -13.34 -0.45 -10.32
N ARG A 88 -14.04 -0.60 -11.44
CA ARG A 88 -14.05 -1.85 -12.22
C ARG A 88 -12.66 -2.19 -12.77
N ARG A 89 -11.87 -1.18 -13.12
CA ARG A 89 -10.50 -1.37 -13.62
C ARG A 89 -9.52 -1.75 -12.52
N LEU A 90 -9.62 -1.14 -11.33
CA LEU A 90 -8.80 -1.46 -10.16
C LEU A 90 -9.17 -2.81 -9.54
N TYR A 91 -10.46 -3.18 -9.60
CA TYR A 91 -11.00 -4.40 -9.03
C TYR A 91 -11.80 -5.18 -10.08
N PRO A 92 -11.12 -5.82 -11.05
CA PRO A 92 -11.78 -6.57 -12.11
C PRO A 92 -12.52 -7.79 -11.53
N VAL A 93 -13.72 -8.03 -12.03
CA VAL A 93 -14.56 -9.19 -11.66
C VAL A 93 -14.85 -9.97 -12.94
N THR A 94 -14.46 -11.25 -12.96
CA THR A 94 -14.67 -12.13 -14.11
C THR A 94 -16.16 -12.36 -14.35
N GLY A 95 -16.61 -12.26 -15.60
CA GLY A 95 -17.97 -12.65 -16.02
C GLY A 95 -19.06 -11.59 -15.82
N MET A 96 -18.73 -10.36 -15.43
CA MET A 96 -19.69 -9.23 -15.41
C MET A 96 -19.53 -8.33 -16.64
N THR A 97 -20.66 -7.97 -17.26
CA THR A 97 -20.72 -6.94 -18.30
C THR A 97 -20.58 -5.54 -17.67
N THR A 98 -20.00 -4.61 -18.42
CA THR A 98 -19.69 -3.22 -18.00
C THR A 98 -20.91 -2.37 -17.62
N GLU A 99 -22.12 -2.84 -17.93
CA GLU A 99 -23.38 -2.12 -17.71
C GLU A 99 -24.07 -2.43 -16.38
N LYS A 100 -23.64 -3.47 -15.64
CA LYS A 100 -24.25 -3.83 -14.34
C LYS A 100 -23.77 -2.94 -13.20
N ASP A 101 -24.57 -2.83 -12.15
CA ASP A 101 -24.22 -2.20 -10.88
C ASP A 101 -22.91 -2.74 -10.29
N LEU A 102 -22.27 -1.93 -9.45
CA LEU A 102 -21.05 -2.32 -8.76
C LEU A 102 -21.31 -3.53 -7.85
N THR A 103 -20.34 -4.44 -7.74
CA THR A 103 -20.43 -5.52 -6.74
C THR A 103 -20.34 -4.96 -5.33
N ALA A 104 -20.85 -5.69 -4.33
CA ALA A 104 -20.70 -5.29 -2.92
C ALA A 104 -19.23 -5.06 -2.53
N PHE A 105 -18.31 -5.85 -3.09
CA PHE A 105 -16.87 -5.65 -2.91
C PHE A 105 -16.39 -4.33 -3.52
N GLN A 106 -16.82 -4.02 -4.74
CA GLN A 106 -16.49 -2.76 -5.40
C GLN A 106 -17.07 -1.57 -4.61
N MET A 107 -18.35 -1.59 -4.24
CA MET A 107 -18.99 -0.54 -3.42
C MET A 107 -18.22 -0.27 -2.12
N LYS A 108 -17.83 -1.34 -1.39
CA LYS A 108 -17.01 -1.23 -0.17
C LYS A 108 -15.64 -0.59 -0.42
N ASN A 109 -15.13 -0.65 -1.65
CA ASN A 109 -13.86 -0.09 -2.05
C ASN A 109 -13.99 1.24 -2.82
N GLN A 110 -15.20 1.78 -3.01
CA GLN A 110 -15.42 3.02 -3.77
C GLN A 110 -14.80 4.23 -3.07
N GLU A 111 -14.87 4.26 -1.74
CA GLU A 111 -14.26 5.31 -0.93
C GLU A 111 -12.92 4.86 -0.33
N LYS A 112 -11.95 5.77 -0.33
CA LYS A 112 -10.62 5.58 0.25
C LYS A 112 -10.14 6.84 0.94
N SER A 113 -9.12 6.69 1.78
CA SER A 113 -8.28 7.85 2.11
C SER A 113 -7.60 8.37 0.85
N ILE A 114 -7.35 9.69 0.78
CA ILE A 114 -6.67 10.32 -0.35
C ILE A 114 -5.34 9.61 -0.66
N PHE A 115 -4.53 9.36 0.37
CA PHE A 115 -3.23 8.69 0.21
C PHE A 115 -3.37 7.28 -0.38
N ARG A 116 -4.33 6.47 0.11
CA ARG A 116 -4.51 5.10 -0.39
C ARG A 116 -5.03 5.09 -1.81
N GLY A 117 -5.97 5.97 -2.15
CA GLY A 117 -6.47 6.09 -3.53
C GLY A 117 -5.36 6.48 -4.51
N MET A 118 -4.53 7.45 -4.13
CA MET A 118 -3.43 7.93 -4.98
C MET A 118 -2.32 6.88 -5.14
N GLU A 119 -2.00 6.12 -4.09
CA GLU A 119 -1.09 4.96 -4.16
C GLU A 119 -1.62 3.88 -5.10
N LEU A 120 -2.92 3.52 -4.99
CA LEU A 120 -3.56 2.55 -5.89
C LEU A 120 -3.40 2.92 -7.37
N PHE A 121 -3.52 4.22 -7.71
CA PHE A 121 -3.32 4.67 -9.08
C PHE A 121 -1.87 4.52 -9.55
N LEU A 122 -0.91 4.92 -8.73
CA LEU A 122 0.52 4.92 -9.10
C LEU A 122 1.11 3.51 -9.21
N GLU A 123 0.60 2.58 -8.40
CA GLU A 123 1.03 1.19 -8.36
C GLU A 123 0.23 0.29 -9.33
N TYR A 124 -0.86 0.79 -9.92
CA TYR A 124 -1.65 0.00 -10.86
C TYR A 124 -0.83 -0.43 -12.07
N LYS A 125 -0.85 -1.74 -12.35
CA LYS A 125 -0.23 -2.35 -13.52
C LYS A 125 -1.30 -2.99 -14.39
N ASP A 126 -1.36 -2.59 -15.65
CA ASP A 126 -2.24 -3.21 -16.63
C ASP A 126 -1.72 -4.62 -16.95
N ILE A 127 -2.60 -5.63 -16.96
CA ILE A 127 -2.20 -7.02 -17.22
C ILE A 127 -1.63 -7.17 -18.63
N SER A 128 -2.17 -6.43 -19.60
CA SER A 128 -1.70 -6.48 -20.98
C SER A 128 -0.40 -5.71 -21.17
N ASN A 129 -0.07 -4.76 -20.29
CA ASN A 129 1.12 -3.92 -20.39
C ASN A 129 1.75 -3.60 -19.02
N PRO A 130 2.36 -4.59 -18.33
CA PRO A 130 2.77 -4.46 -16.92
C PRO A 130 3.90 -3.46 -16.65
N GLY A 131 4.60 -3.00 -17.70
CA GLY A 131 5.66 -1.99 -17.61
C GLY A 131 5.23 -0.55 -17.86
N MET A 132 4.00 -0.32 -18.33
CA MET A 132 3.56 1.02 -18.72
C MET A 132 2.76 1.72 -17.63
N THR A 133 3.02 3.01 -17.44
CA THR A 133 2.26 3.84 -16.52
C THR A 133 0.85 4.08 -17.07
N VAL A 134 -0.16 3.59 -16.36
CA VAL A 134 -1.58 3.75 -16.74
C VAL A 134 -2.15 5.06 -16.22
N PHE A 135 -1.84 5.38 -14.95
CA PHE A 135 -2.36 6.54 -14.26
C PHE A 135 -1.23 7.47 -13.82
N CYS A 136 -1.44 8.76 -14.00
CA CYS A 136 -0.65 9.82 -13.40
C CYS A 136 -1.62 10.80 -12.75
N PRO A 137 -2.01 10.55 -11.49
CA PRO A 137 -3.07 11.30 -10.84
C PRO A 137 -2.55 12.69 -10.41
N VAL A 138 -3.24 13.74 -10.84
CA VAL A 138 -3.01 15.12 -10.38
C VAL A 138 -4.33 15.74 -9.93
N LEU A 139 -4.24 16.66 -8.97
CA LEU A 139 -5.40 17.41 -8.50
C LEU A 139 -5.80 18.48 -9.52
N TYR A 140 -7.10 18.69 -9.65
CA TYR A 140 -7.67 19.77 -10.45
C TYR A 140 -8.88 20.37 -9.73
N ASP A 141 -8.90 21.69 -9.62
CA ASP A 141 -10.00 22.44 -9.01
C ASP A 141 -10.80 23.14 -10.09
N ARG A 142 -11.99 22.60 -10.37
CA ARG A 142 -12.94 23.16 -11.34
C ARG A 142 -13.93 24.13 -10.67
N GLY A 143 -13.87 24.31 -9.35
CA GLY A 143 -14.92 24.99 -8.59
C GLY A 143 -16.24 24.21 -8.54
N ALA A 144 -16.16 22.87 -8.62
CA ALA A 144 -17.33 22.00 -8.57
C ALA A 144 -17.74 21.68 -7.13
N THR A 145 -18.99 21.26 -6.97
CA THR A 145 -19.60 20.85 -5.70
C THR A 145 -19.97 19.38 -5.74
N LEU A 146 -20.28 18.78 -4.60
CA LEU A 146 -20.63 17.37 -4.53
C LEU A 146 -21.94 17.05 -5.28
N ASP A 147 -22.86 18.02 -5.40
CA ASP A 147 -24.10 17.91 -6.18
C ASP A 147 -23.84 17.68 -7.68
N ASP A 148 -22.76 18.26 -8.23
CA ASP A 148 -22.34 18.03 -9.63
C ASP A 148 -21.99 16.56 -9.92
N TYR A 149 -21.79 15.76 -8.87
CA TYR A 149 -21.43 14.34 -8.94
C TYR A 149 -22.53 13.44 -8.36
N ALA A 150 -23.77 13.93 -8.28
CA ALA A 150 -24.93 13.14 -7.85
C ALA A 150 -24.99 11.71 -8.44
N PRO A 151 -24.70 11.45 -9.73
CA PRO A 151 -24.72 10.08 -10.29
C PRO A 151 -23.66 9.12 -9.72
N LEU A 152 -22.60 9.65 -9.09
CA LEU A 152 -21.57 8.87 -8.41
C LEU A 152 -21.97 8.50 -6.99
N LEU A 153 -22.84 9.30 -6.37
CA LEU A 153 -23.36 9.07 -5.04
C LEU A 153 -24.39 7.93 -5.12
N ASP A 154 -24.22 6.90 -4.29
CA ASP A 154 -25.21 5.82 -4.14
C ASP A 154 -26.37 6.24 -3.22
N ARG A 155 -26.78 7.51 -3.33
CA ARG A 155 -27.83 8.15 -2.54
C ARG A 155 -28.36 9.38 -3.26
N ALA A 156 -29.56 9.81 -2.89
CA ALA A 156 -30.09 11.08 -3.36
C ALA A 156 -29.21 12.25 -2.90
N PRO A 157 -29.05 13.30 -3.73
CA PRO A 157 -28.38 14.52 -3.31
C PRO A 157 -29.11 15.21 -2.17
N THR A 158 -28.34 15.83 -1.29
CA THR A 158 -28.82 16.57 -0.12
C THR A 158 -28.49 18.05 -0.29
N SER A 159 -29.13 18.92 0.49
CA SER A 159 -28.82 20.36 0.46
C SER A 159 -27.35 20.64 0.79
N THR A 160 -26.73 19.85 1.66
CA THR A 160 -25.30 19.98 2.00
C THR A 160 -24.37 19.64 0.84
N ASP A 161 -24.79 18.78 -0.11
CA ASP A 161 -23.93 18.41 -1.25
C ASP A 161 -23.72 19.60 -2.21
N ARG A 162 -24.70 20.50 -2.29
CA ARG A 162 -24.63 21.73 -3.11
C ARG A 162 -23.59 22.73 -2.62
N GLU A 163 -23.23 22.66 -1.35
CA GLU A 163 -22.28 23.59 -0.73
C GLU A 163 -20.93 22.91 -0.46
N THR A 164 -20.86 21.58 -0.58
CA THR A 164 -19.63 20.83 -0.30
C THR A 164 -18.71 20.92 -1.51
N PRO A 165 -17.56 21.60 -1.39
CA PRO A 165 -16.67 21.79 -2.53
C PRO A 165 -15.88 20.51 -2.81
N VAL A 166 -15.54 20.31 -4.07
CA VAL A 166 -14.88 19.10 -4.57
C VAL A 166 -13.58 19.45 -5.28
N VAL A 167 -12.54 18.67 -5.01
CA VAL A 167 -11.31 18.63 -5.82
C VAL A 167 -11.33 17.37 -6.67
N GLU A 168 -11.14 17.49 -7.96
CA GLU A 168 -11.09 16.33 -8.86
C GLU A 168 -9.67 15.74 -8.88
N VAL A 169 -9.58 14.42 -8.97
CA VAL A 169 -8.33 13.72 -9.29
C VAL A 169 -8.41 13.31 -10.75
N ILE A 170 -7.59 13.92 -11.59
CA ILE A 170 -7.57 13.67 -13.03
C ILE A 170 -6.33 12.84 -13.42
N ASN A 171 -6.46 12.01 -14.45
CA ASN A 171 -5.37 11.25 -15.03
C ASN A 171 -4.70 12.06 -16.12
N LEU A 172 -3.53 12.64 -15.82
CA LEU A 172 -2.80 13.44 -16.79
C LEU A 172 -2.38 12.62 -18.02
N LEU A 173 -2.43 11.28 -18.00
CA LEU A 173 -2.09 10.46 -19.17
C LEU A 173 -3.29 10.09 -20.04
N ALA A 174 -4.53 10.50 -19.70
CA ALA A 174 -5.74 10.00 -20.36
C ALA A 174 -5.72 10.18 -21.89
N ALA A 175 -5.20 11.30 -22.38
CA ALA A 175 -5.11 11.61 -23.81
C ALA A 175 -3.72 11.27 -24.44
N ILE A 176 -2.76 10.76 -23.66
CA ILE A 176 -1.46 10.32 -24.18
C ILE A 176 -1.58 8.87 -24.67
N PRO A 177 -1.28 8.59 -25.96
CA PRO A 177 -1.26 7.23 -26.48
C PRO A 177 -0.30 6.34 -25.69
N MET A 178 -0.66 5.08 -25.48
CA MET A 178 0.10 4.14 -24.65
C MET A 178 1.58 4.06 -25.04
N GLY A 179 1.91 4.00 -26.34
CA GLY A 179 3.29 3.96 -26.83
C GLY A 179 4.11 5.25 -26.68
N ARG A 180 3.57 6.30 -26.05
CA ARG A 180 4.32 7.50 -25.67
C ARG A 180 4.38 7.71 -24.15
N ARG A 181 3.88 6.76 -23.36
CA ARG A 181 3.78 6.88 -21.89
C ARG A 181 5.06 6.49 -21.15
N ASP A 182 6.06 6.02 -21.88
CA ASP A 182 7.42 5.73 -21.43
C ASP A 182 8.36 6.94 -21.52
N ALA A 183 7.86 8.10 -21.98
CA ALA A 183 8.63 9.34 -22.01
C ALA A 183 9.21 9.68 -20.63
N ALA A 184 10.46 10.15 -20.62
CA ALA A 184 11.21 10.42 -19.39
C ALA A 184 10.50 11.41 -18.47
N GLU A 185 9.81 12.41 -19.05
CA GLU A 185 9.06 13.44 -18.35
C GLU A 185 7.87 12.85 -17.56
N ILE A 186 7.25 11.79 -18.08
CA ILE A 186 6.17 11.06 -17.38
C ILE A 186 6.74 10.29 -16.19
N GLY A 187 7.90 9.66 -16.36
CA GLY A 187 8.63 9.01 -15.27
C GLY A 187 8.97 9.99 -14.15
N ILE A 188 9.54 11.15 -14.51
CA ILE A 188 9.88 12.21 -13.54
C ILE A 188 8.64 12.72 -12.82
N LEU A 189 7.54 12.99 -13.54
CA LEU A 189 6.29 13.43 -12.93
C LEU A 189 5.74 12.37 -11.97
N LYS A 190 5.69 11.10 -12.39
CA LYS A 190 5.24 9.98 -11.55
C LYS A 190 6.06 9.89 -10.27
N ASP A 191 7.38 9.96 -10.36
CA ASP A 191 8.27 9.89 -9.21
C ASP A 191 8.04 11.05 -8.25
N LYS A 192 7.83 12.26 -8.77
CA LYS A 192 7.52 13.43 -7.93
C LYS A 192 6.17 13.32 -7.23
N ILE A 193 5.13 12.84 -7.92
CA ILE A 193 3.82 12.56 -7.31
C ILE A 193 3.99 11.52 -6.19
N TYR A 194 4.69 10.43 -6.47
CA TYR A 194 4.93 9.35 -5.50
C TYR A 194 5.69 9.87 -4.27
N GLN A 195 6.73 10.67 -4.47
CA GLN A 195 7.49 11.28 -3.37
C GLN A 195 6.63 12.21 -2.51
N GLY A 196 5.74 13.02 -3.12
CA GLY A 196 4.80 13.88 -2.41
C GLY A 196 3.82 13.09 -1.53
N ILE A 197 3.34 11.95 -2.04
CA ILE A 197 2.44 11.06 -1.31
C ILE A 197 3.20 10.34 -0.18
N VAL A 198 4.38 9.77 -0.45
CA VAL A 198 5.07 8.84 0.46
C VAL A 198 5.84 9.54 1.59
N LYS A 199 6.37 10.75 1.39
CA LYS A 199 7.15 11.46 2.42
C LYS A 199 6.26 11.92 3.58
N LYS A 200 6.13 11.06 4.60
CA LYS A 200 5.38 11.31 5.86
C LYS A 200 5.76 12.61 6.57
N GLY A 201 6.99 13.10 6.40
CA GLY A 201 7.41 14.39 6.97
C GLY A 201 6.58 15.58 6.49
N MET A 202 6.04 15.52 5.27
CA MET A 202 5.13 16.54 4.74
C MET A 202 3.67 16.36 5.21
N ARG A 203 3.33 15.20 5.82
CA ARG A 203 1.98 14.87 6.30
C ARG A 203 1.65 15.41 7.69
N LYS A 204 2.60 16.08 8.36
CA LYS A 204 2.37 16.72 9.67
C LYS A 204 1.65 18.06 9.47
N SER A 205 0.41 18.05 8.99
CA SER A 205 -0.51 19.17 9.21
C SER A 205 -1.03 19.09 10.66
N ALA A 206 -1.21 20.25 11.29
CA ALA A 206 -1.60 20.37 12.69
C ALA A 206 -2.93 19.66 13.04
N ASP A 207 -3.79 19.42 12.05
CA ASP A 207 -5.12 18.81 12.23
C ASP A 207 -5.10 17.27 12.40
N PHE A 208 -3.97 16.61 12.14
CA PHE A 208 -3.83 15.17 12.44
C PHE A 208 -3.67 14.89 13.94
N THR A 209 -3.61 15.92 14.79
CA THR A 209 -3.65 15.81 16.25
C THR A 209 -5.01 15.33 16.77
N LEU A 210 -6.10 15.47 16.02
CA LEU A 210 -7.44 15.09 16.49
C LEU A 210 -7.69 13.57 16.56
N ILE A 211 -6.96 12.73 15.82
CA ILE A 211 -7.06 11.26 16.01
C ILE A 211 -6.28 10.82 17.25
N ASP A 212 -5.18 11.51 17.57
CA ASP A 212 -4.45 11.30 18.83
C ASP A 212 -5.22 11.91 20.03
N ASP A 213 -5.91 13.04 19.86
CA ASP A 213 -6.67 13.71 20.93
C ASP A 213 -8.08 13.12 21.13
N VAL A 214 -8.74 12.57 20.10
CA VAL A 214 -9.99 11.80 20.30
C VAL A 214 -9.69 10.47 20.98
N ARG A 215 -8.54 9.83 20.74
CA ARG A 215 -8.09 8.70 21.56
C ARG A 215 -7.83 9.11 23.01
N ARG A 216 -7.20 10.27 23.25
CA ARG A 216 -6.98 10.81 24.61
C ARG A 216 -8.29 11.20 25.33
N ASN A 217 -9.26 11.80 24.64
CA ASN A 217 -10.53 12.21 25.26
C ASN A 217 -11.53 11.07 25.44
N THR A 218 -11.45 10.01 24.62
CA THR A 218 -12.25 8.79 24.87
C THR A 218 -11.68 7.99 26.05
N GLN A 219 -10.38 8.15 26.37
CA GLN A 219 -9.78 7.66 27.61
C GLN A 219 -10.19 8.48 28.85
N ALA A 220 -10.44 9.78 28.72
CA ALA A 220 -10.77 10.65 29.87
C ALA A 220 -12.17 10.44 30.47
N VAL A 221 -13.12 9.80 29.77
CA VAL A 221 -14.48 9.52 30.27
C VAL A 221 -14.66 8.05 30.66
N ALA A 222 -13.70 7.19 30.31
CA ALA A 222 -13.72 5.75 30.64
C ALA A 222 -12.88 5.39 31.88
N GLU A 223 -12.24 6.35 32.55
CA GLU A 223 -11.43 6.11 33.75
C GLU A 223 -12.17 6.52 35.03
N ALA A 224 -13.26 5.79 35.30
CA ALA A 224 -13.60 5.38 36.66
C ALA A 224 -13.42 3.85 36.73
N GLY A 225 -12.18 3.40 36.60
CA GLY A 225 -11.83 1.98 36.67
C GLY A 225 -10.61 1.64 35.83
N ASP A 226 -9.48 1.50 36.54
CA ASP A 226 -8.22 0.84 36.13
C ASP A 226 -7.49 1.44 34.91
N GLY A 227 -6.43 2.19 35.21
CA GLY A 227 -5.67 2.96 34.23
C GLY A 227 -4.69 2.11 33.44
N ASP A 228 -4.54 2.45 32.16
CA ASP A 228 -3.47 1.91 31.32
C ASP A 228 -2.75 3.00 30.53
N TYR A 229 -1.47 3.10 30.84
CA TYR A 229 -0.51 4.11 30.42
C TYR A 229 0.25 3.59 29.19
N TYR A 230 0.09 4.22 28.02
CA TYR A 230 1.03 4.04 26.91
C TYR A 230 1.45 5.38 26.29
N ASP A 231 2.60 5.85 26.78
CA ASP A 231 3.52 6.72 26.05
C ASP A 231 4.16 5.93 24.90
N GLY A 232 3.66 6.15 23.68
CA GLY A 232 4.05 5.44 22.46
C GLY A 232 5.25 6.06 21.76
N GLY A 233 6.42 5.96 22.37
CA GLY A 233 7.71 6.22 21.72
C GLY A 233 7.88 5.40 20.43
N ASN A 234 8.13 6.10 19.33
CA ASN A 234 8.26 5.62 17.96
C ASN A 234 9.42 4.61 17.76
N LYS A 235 9.13 3.29 17.79
CA LYS A 235 10.07 2.18 17.47
C LYS A 235 10.09 1.78 15.98
N ARG A 236 9.78 2.69 15.04
CA ARG A 236 9.71 2.37 13.60
C ARG A 236 11.08 2.38 12.90
N THR A 237 12.11 2.87 13.56
CA THR A 237 13.48 3.03 13.03
C THR A 237 14.39 1.80 13.25
N GLU A 238 13.94 0.77 13.96
CA GLU A 238 14.75 -0.42 14.30
C GLU A 238 14.38 -1.70 13.54
N ARG A 239 13.50 -1.62 12.52
CA ARG A 239 13.11 -2.83 11.78
C ARG A 239 14.25 -3.29 10.88
N LYS A 240 14.88 -4.42 11.21
CA LYS A 240 15.77 -5.14 10.29
C LYS A 240 14.95 -5.56 9.06
N VAL A 241 15.31 -5.05 7.88
CA VAL A 241 14.82 -5.62 6.63
C VAL A 241 15.40 -7.04 6.54
N THR A 242 14.55 -8.04 6.74
CA THR A 242 14.94 -9.47 6.80
C THR A 242 15.68 -9.96 5.55
N LEU A 243 15.44 -9.34 4.38
CA LEU A 243 16.17 -9.63 3.13
C LEU A 243 17.51 -8.87 3.00
N ASP A 244 17.55 -7.57 3.33
CA ASP A 244 18.75 -6.74 3.13
C ASP A 244 19.84 -7.01 4.17
N ALA A 245 19.48 -7.50 5.37
CA ALA A 245 20.44 -7.86 6.41
C ALA A 245 21.42 -8.97 5.97
N MET A 246 21.07 -9.77 4.96
CA MET A 246 21.93 -10.85 4.42
C MET A 246 22.93 -10.37 3.37
N ALA A 247 22.64 -9.31 2.62
CA ALA A 247 23.56 -8.79 1.60
C ALA A 247 24.83 -8.16 2.21
N ALA A 248 24.79 -7.79 3.50
CA ALA A 248 25.84 -7.02 4.16
C ALA A 248 26.65 -7.79 5.22
N GLY A 249 26.33 -9.05 5.54
CA GLY A 249 26.92 -9.72 6.71
C GLY A 249 27.10 -11.22 6.57
N GLY A 250 28.27 -11.66 6.08
CA GLY A 250 28.64 -13.08 6.13
C GLY A 250 30.08 -13.36 5.72
N LYS A 251 31.03 -13.28 6.66
CA LYS A 251 32.33 -13.97 6.55
C LYS A 251 32.14 -15.39 7.07
N GLY A 252 32.02 -16.38 6.19
CA GLY A 252 32.04 -17.80 6.58
C GLY A 252 31.60 -18.77 5.48
N ASN A 253 32.55 -19.63 5.08
CA ASN A 253 32.45 -20.89 4.31
C ASN A 253 31.66 -20.97 2.98
N SER A 254 32.17 -21.86 2.13
CA SER A 254 32.00 -21.97 0.67
C SER A 254 30.59 -22.23 0.09
N ASN A 255 29.51 -22.11 0.87
CA ASN A 255 28.12 -22.20 0.39
C ASN A 255 27.36 -20.85 0.41
N SER A 256 28.02 -19.76 0.83
CA SER A 256 27.44 -18.42 0.94
C SER A 256 27.03 -17.80 -0.41
N THR A 257 27.69 -18.18 -1.50
CA THR A 257 27.49 -17.55 -2.81
C THR A 257 26.10 -17.84 -3.38
N ASP A 258 25.61 -19.07 -3.26
CA ASP A 258 24.34 -19.51 -3.86
C ASP A 258 23.11 -18.97 -3.11
N VAL A 259 23.19 -18.90 -1.77
CA VAL A 259 22.13 -18.30 -0.94
C VAL A 259 21.97 -16.81 -1.24
N ASN A 260 23.07 -16.08 -1.42
CA ASN A 260 23.04 -14.67 -1.79
C ASN A 260 22.47 -14.45 -3.20
N VAL A 261 22.71 -15.38 -4.13
CA VAL A 261 22.11 -15.34 -5.48
C VAL A 261 20.61 -15.60 -5.40
N LEU A 262 20.16 -16.59 -4.62
CA LEU A 262 18.75 -16.88 -4.40
C LEU A 262 18.01 -15.68 -3.77
N ILE A 263 18.59 -15.08 -2.73
CA ILE A 263 18.03 -13.87 -2.08
C ILE A 263 17.92 -12.72 -3.07
N ARG A 264 18.97 -12.49 -3.88
CA ARG A 264 18.96 -11.45 -4.91
C ARG A 264 17.88 -11.73 -5.97
N ASN A 265 17.71 -12.99 -6.36
CA ASN A 265 16.69 -13.40 -7.34
C ASN A 265 15.27 -13.26 -6.80
N ILE A 266 15.05 -13.53 -5.50
CA ILE A 266 13.78 -13.27 -4.84
C ILE A 266 13.53 -11.76 -4.80
N ALA A 267 14.51 -10.97 -4.36
CA ALA A 267 14.41 -9.51 -4.26
C ALA A 267 14.09 -8.85 -5.62
N SER A 268 14.74 -9.30 -6.70
CA SER A 268 14.47 -8.81 -8.07
C SER A 268 13.12 -9.27 -8.62
N SER A 269 12.56 -10.35 -8.07
CA SER A 269 11.26 -10.91 -8.47
C SER A 269 10.10 -10.43 -7.61
N LEU A 270 10.32 -9.55 -6.62
CA LEU A 270 9.24 -9.09 -5.74
C LEU A 270 8.17 -8.31 -6.52
N VAL A 271 6.91 -8.68 -6.27
CA VAL A 271 5.74 -7.96 -6.78
C VAL A 271 5.34 -6.91 -5.76
N GLY A 272 5.82 -5.68 -5.95
CA GLY A 272 5.56 -4.56 -5.06
C GLY A 272 6.50 -4.55 -3.84
N HIS A 273 6.19 -3.69 -2.88
CA HIS A 273 6.97 -3.58 -1.64
C HIS A 273 6.52 -4.63 -0.62
N PRO A 274 7.46 -5.25 0.13
CA PRO A 274 7.09 -6.14 1.22
C PRO A 274 6.20 -5.43 2.25
N GLU A 275 5.10 -6.08 2.62
CA GLU A 275 4.11 -5.54 3.55
C GLU A 275 4.44 -5.96 4.99
N PRO A 276 4.16 -5.15 6.02
CA PRO A 276 4.29 -5.60 7.41
C PRO A 276 3.42 -6.82 7.70
N ALA A 277 3.94 -7.78 8.46
CA ALA A 277 3.14 -8.90 8.93
C ALA A 277 2.09 -8.45 9.96
N ASP A 278 0.91 -9.07 9.91
CA ASP A 278 -0.14 -8.94 10.92
C ASP A 278 -0.01 -10.13 11.91
N PRO A 279 -0.05 -9.90 13.24
CA PRO A 279 -0.13 -10.99 14.23
C PRO A 279 -1.18 -12.06 13.89
N ALA A 280 -2.33 -11.68 13.35
CA ALA A 280 -3.38 -12.62 12.97
C ALA A 280 -2.93 -13.55 11.82
N ALA A 281 -2.17 -13.02 10.86
CA ALA A 281 -1.61 -13.81 9.75
C ALA A 281 -0.51 -14.78 10.19
N ILE A 282 0.20 -14.48 11.28
CA ILE A 282 1.23 -15.38 11.86
C ILE A 282 0.57 -16.51 12.66
N LYS A 283 -0.53 -16.21 13.36
CA LYS A 283 -1.22 -17.15 14.25
C LYS A 283 -1.76 -18.40 13.56
N ILE A 284 -1.92 -18.37 12.24
CA ILE A 284 -2.42 -19.53 11.47
C ILE A 284 -1.42 -20.69 11.44
N PHE A 285 -0.12 -20.41 11.59
CA PHE A 285 0.93 -21.42 11.54
C PHE A 285 1.05 -22.17 12.87
N SER A 286 1.26 -23.48 12.78
CA SER A 286 1.24 -24.38 13.94
C SER A 286 2.28 -24.02 15.01
N ARG A 287 3.45 -23.49 14.61
CA ARG A 287 4.50 -23.03 15.54
C ARG A 287 4.09 -21.83 16.39
N PHE A 288 3.14 -21.03 15.91
CA PHE A 288 2.77 -19.74 16.51
C PHE A 288 1.34 -19.70 17.06
N ARG A 289 0.54 -20.75 16.82
CA ARG A 289 -0.89 -20.81 17.13
C ARG A 289 -1.20 -20.52 18.61
N ASP A 290 -0.38 -21.08 19.50
CA ASP A 290 -0.59 -21.02 20.95
C ASP A 290 0.19 -19.88 21.62
N LEU A 291 0.83 -19.01 20.83
CA LEU A 291 1.55 -17.86 21.38
C LEU A 291 0.59 -16.76 21.84
N GLY A 292 0.92 -16.14 22.97
CA GLY A 292 0.25 -14.94 23.46
C GLY A 292 0.41 -13.76 22.50
N HIS A 293 -0.50 -12.79 22.59
CA HIS A 293 -0.55 -11.63 21.70
C HIS A 293 0.78 -10.87 21.64
N ASP A 294 1.40 -10.61 22.79
CA ASP A 294 2.67 -9.88 22.89
C ASP A 294 3.81 -10.52 22.09
N LYS A 295 3.88 -11.86 22.11
CA LYS A 295 4.90 -12.61 21.36
C LYS A 295 4.61 -12.59 19.87
N LEU A 296 3.35 -12.73 19.47
CA LEU A 296 2.94 -12.60 18.07
C LEU A 296 3.22 -11.19 17.53
N GLU A 297 2.96 -10.16 18.33
CA GLU A 297 3.23 -8.77 17.99
C GLU A 297 4.73 -8.51 17.85
N ALA A 298 5.55 -9.04 18.76
CA ALA A 298 7.00 -8.93 18.68
C ALA A 298 7.60 -9.62 17.44
N ILE A 299 7.04 -10.76 17.01
CA ILE A 299 7.42 -11.42 15.75
C ILE A 299 6.93 -10.59 14.56
N ALA A 300 5.65 -10.18 14.55
CA ALA A 300 5.06 -9.41 13.47
C ALA A 300 5.76 -8.07 13.22
N ALA A 301 6.15 -7.37 14.28
CA ALA A 301 6.87 -6.10 14.22
C ALA A 301 8.22 -6.20 13.49
N GLN A 302 8.80 -7.41 13.44
CA GLN A 302 10.10 -7.70 12.84
C GLN A 302 9.98 -8.55 11.56
N SER A 303 8.75 -8.77 11.06
CA SER A 303 8.48 -9.64 9.92
C SER A 303 7.83 -8.89 8.77
N LEU A 304 8.13 -9.32 7.55
CA LEU A 304 7.54 -8.80 6.31
C LEU A 304 6.92 -9.94 5.51
N ILE A 305 5.84 -9.61 4.80
CA ILE A 305 5.15 -10.46 3.83
C ILE A 305 5.68 -10.12 2.45
N TYR A 306 6.18 -11.13 1.75
CA TYR A 306 6.72 -11.04 0.41
C TYR A 306 5.73 -11.62 -0.59
N LYS A 307 5.64 -11.01 -1.78
CA LYS A 307 4.80 -11.48 -2.89
C LYS A 307 5.68 -11.69 -4.12
N VAL A 308 5.59 -12.85 -4.77
CA VAL A 308 6.39 -13.19 -5.97
C VAL A 308 5.51 -13.77 -7.08
N PRO A 309 5.89 -13.61 -8.36
CA PRO A 309 5.16 -14.23 -9.47
C PRO A 309 5.43 -15.75 -9.57
N PRO A 310 4.64 -16.47 -10.38
CA PRO A 310 4.96 -17.84 -10.76
C PRO A 310 6.37 -17.97 -11.36
N GLY A 311 7.02 -19.09 -11.11
CA GLY A 311 8.36 -19.43 -11.61
C GLY A 311 9.52 -18.97 -10.71
N THR A 312 9.29 -18.09 -9.74
CA THR A 312 10.35 -17.63 -8.82
C THR A 312 10.80 -18.77 -7.90
N GLN A 313 12.11 -19.08 -7.91
CA GLN A 313 12.70 -20.01 -6.94
C GLN A 313 12.76 -19.32 -5.57
N LEU A 314 12.22 -20.01 -4.56
CA LEU A 314 12.09 -19.53 -3.20
C LEU A 314 13.10 -20.19 -2.25
N LEU A 315 13.38 -21.48 -2.46
CA LEU A 315 14.33 -22.25 -1.66
C LEU A 315 15.15 -23.17 -2.56
N GLU A 316 16.37 -23.46 -2.16
CA GLU A 316 17.28 -24.35 -2.88
C GLU A 316 17.55 -25.64 -2.07
N ARG A 317 17.58 -26.77 -2.76
CA ARG A 317 17.92 -28.07 -2.16
C ARG A 317 19.38 -28.09 -1.72
N GLY A 318 19.67 -28.66 -0.56
CA GLY A 318 21.00 -28.74 0.01
C GLY A 318 21.39 -27.55 0.89
N THR A 319 20.63 -26.45 0.85
CA THR A 319 20.93 -25.25 1.64
C THR A 319 20.77 -25.51 3.14
N ASN A 320 21.69 -24.96 3.94
CA ASN A 320 21.68 -24.99 5.39
C ASN A 320 21.69 -23.54 5.93
N ASP A 321 20.51 -22.93 5.96
CA ASP A 321 20.26 -21.56 6.43
C ASP A 321 19.37 -21.56 7.69
N SER A 322 19.38 -20.48 8.47
CA SER A 322 18.54 -20.34 9.68
C SER A 322 17.11 -19.85 9.39
N PHE A 323 16.73 -19.66 8.13
CA PHE A 323 15.45 -19.08 7.79
C PHE A 323 14.42 -20.13 7.39
N ASN A 324 13.16 -19.84 7.69
CA ASN A 324 12.03 -20.69 7.35
C ASN A 324 10.97 -19.92 6.57
N LEU A 325 10.50 -20.54 5.49
CA LEU A 325 9.45 -20.00 4.63
C LEU A 325 8.10 -20.49 5.13
N TYR A 326 7.19 -19.57 5.38
CA TYR A 326 5.82 -19.87 5.78
C TYR A 326 4.87 -19.36 4.70
N LEU A 327 4.10 -20.27 4.10
CA LEU A 327 3.24 -19.98 2.95
C LEU A 327 1.89 -19.42 3.43
N LEU A 328 1.59 -18.18 3.07
CA LEU A 328 0.31 -17.53 3.39
C LEU A 328 -0.74 -17.80 2.32
N ASP A 329 -0.37 -17.61 1.05
CA ASP A 329 -1.29 -17.70 -0.09
C ASP A 329 -0.55 -18.18 -1.35
N GLY A 330 -1.29 -18.77 -2.28
CA GLY A 330 -0.79 -19.35 -3.53
C GLY A 330 -0.32 -20.80 -3.40
N THR A 331 0.38 -21.29 -4.42
CA THR A 331 0.83 -22.67 -4.52
C THR A 331 2.31 -22.71 -4.84
N VAL A 332 3.06 -23.54 -4.12
CA VAL A 332 4.48 -23.79 -4.37
C VAL A 332 4.68 -25.21 -4.89
N LYS A 333 5.67 -25.35 -5.79
CA LYS A 333 6.17 -26.63 -6.29
C LYS A 333 7.46 -26.99 -5.56
N LEU A 334 7.53 -28.20 -5.04
CA LEU A 334 8.69 -28.80 -4.38
C LEU A 334 9.25 -29.89 -5.29
N VAL A 335 10.56 -29.86 -5.55
CA VAL A 335 11.24 -30.87 -6.37
C VAL A 335 12.32 -31.54 -5.52
N ALA A 336 12.23 -32.86 -5.33
CA ALA A 336 13.21 -33.68 -4.61
C ALA A 336 14.43 -34.01 -5.49
N ALA A 337 15.43 -34.66 -4.89
CA ALA A 337 16.66 -35.06 -5.58
C ALA A 337 16.43 -36.08 -6.71
N ASP A 338 15.41 -36.91 -6.58
CA ASP A 338 14.96 -37.90 -7.57
C ASP A 338 14.06 -37.30 -8.66
N GLY A 339 13.78 -35.98 -8.60
CA GLY A 339 12.92 -35.28 -9.53
C GLY A 339 11.43 -35.38 -9.23
N VAL A 340 11.02 -36.06 -8.15
CA VAL A 340 9.61 -36.15 -7.76
C VAL A 340 9.10 -34.77 -7.37
N GLU A 341 8.00 -34.37 -8.00
CA GLU A 341 7.34 -33.08 -7.76
C GLU A 341 6.19 -33.22 -6.76
N LYS A 342 6.07 -32.26 -5.86
CA LYS A 342 4.95 -32.13 -4.91
C LYS A 342 4.47 -30.68 -4.88
N PHE A 343 3.16 -30.49 -4.75
CA PHE A 343 2.56 -29.16 -4.64
C PHE A 343 2.01 -28.93 -3.23
N ILE A 344 2.20 -27.71 -2.72
CA ILE A 344 1.63 -27.28 -1.45
C ILE A 344 0.88 -25.97 -1.68
N GLU A 345 -0.39 -25.95 -1.31
CA GLU A 345 -1.28 -24.79 -1.41
C GLU A 345 -1.41 -24.09 -0.05
N GLY A 346 -1.38 -22.75 -0.06
CA GLY A 346 -1.59 -21.90 1.11
C GLY A 346 -2.95 -22.14 1.76
N GLY A 347 -3.06 -21.86 3.06
CA GLY A 347 -4.28 -22.09 3.82
C GLY A 347 -4.62 -23.57 4.11
N THR A 348 -3.90 -24.53 3.54
CA THR A 348 -4.08 -25.95 3.84
C THR A 348 -3.38 -26.35 5.15
N ALA A 349 -3.80 -27.49 5.74
CA ALA A 349 -3.16 -28.05 6.92
C ALA A 349 -1.65 -28.30 6.71
N THR A 350 -1.24 -28.70 5.49
CA THR A 350 0.17 -28.91 5.14
C THR A 350 0.96 -27.60 5.15
N ALA A 351 0.37 -26.50 4.68
CA ALA A 351 0.99 -25.16 4.67
C ALA A 351 1.02 -24.48 6.05
N SER A 352 0.36 -25.04 7.07
CA SER A 352 0.44 -24.54 8.45
C SER A 352 1.83 -24.72 9.09
N ASN A 353 2.71 -25.50 8.45
CA ASN A 353 4.08 -25.74 8.86
C ASN A 353 5.06 -25.07 7.86
N PRO A 354 6.29 -24.77 8.29
CA PRO A 354 7.30 -24.19 7.39
C PRO A 354 7.60 -25.11 6.21
N ILE A 355 7.73 -24.53 5.02
CA ILE A 355 7.98 -25.25 3.76
C ILE A 355 9.44 -25.69 3.70
N SER A 356 9.67 -26.99 3.47
CA SER A 356 11.00 -27.61 3.37
C SER A 356 11.90 -27.25 4.57
N CYS A 357 11.39 -27.51 5.78
CA CYS A 357 12.01 -27.07 7.04
C CYS A 357 13.25 -27.85 7.46
N LEU A 358 13.43 -29.08 6.96
CA LEU A 358 14.61 -29.90 7.25
C LEU A 358 15.87 -29.24 6.69
N LYS A 359 16.97 -29.30 7.44
CA LYS A 359 18.28 -28.77 7.06
C LYS A 359 19.30 -29.92 7.02
N PRO A 360 20.06 -30.12 5.94
CA PRO A 360 19.99 -29.39 4.66
C PRO A 360 18.63 -29.59 3.96
N ARG A 361 18.19 -28.58 3.20
CA ARG A 361 16.86 -28.62 2.54
C ARG A 361 16.74 -29.80 1.59
N MET A 362 15.66 -30.56 1.72
CA MET A 362 15.43 -31.76 0.89
C MET A 362 14.81 -31.45 -0.47
N TYR A 363 14.25 -30.25 -0.64
CA TYR A 363 13.53 -29.84 -1.84
C TYR A 363 14.02 -28.48 -2.34
N THR A 364 14.09 -28.33 -3.67
CA THR A 364 14.08 -27.02 -4.33
C THR A 364 12.63 -26.58 -4.42
N VAL A 365 12.35 -25.34 -4.04
CA VAL A 365 10.97 -24.82 -3.96
C VAL A 365 10.82 -23.62 -4.89
N SER A 366 9.79 -23.63 -5.73
CA SER A 366 9.45 -22.52 -6.61
C SER A 366 7.97 -22.17 -6.54
N ALA A 367 7.64 -20.91 -6.82
CA ALA A 367 6.26 -20.44 -6.92
C ALA A 367 5.59 -21.09 -8.15
N PHE A 368 4.51 -21.83 -7.96
CA PHE A 368 3.73 -22.40 -9.05
C PHE A 368 2.63 -21.43 -9.51
N THR A 369 1.98 -20.76 -8.55
CA THR A 369 1.10 -19.61 -8.79
C THR A 369 1.75 -18.34 -8.22
N ARG A 370 1.03 -17.22 -8.20
CA ARG A 370 1.48 -16.07 -7.41
C ARG A 370 1.44 -16.45 -5.93
N VAL A 371 2.53 -16.20 -5.22
CA VAL A 371 2.68 -16.65 -3.83
C VAL A 371 2.90 -15.46 -2.90
N ALA A 372 2.22 -15.49 -1.75
CA ALA A 372 2.52 -14.63 -0.61
C ALA A 372 3.11 -15.47 0.54
N PHE A 373 4.21 -15.02 1.13
CA PHE A 373 4.91 -15.78 2.18
C PHE A 373 5.61 -14.89 3.21
N LEU A 374 5.84 -15.45 4.39
CA LEU A 374 6.75 -14.90 5.40
C LEU A 374 8.09 -15.62 5.31
N TRP A 375 9.16 -14.89 5.59
CA TRP A 375 10.50 -15.45 5.73
C TRP A 375 11.06 -15.07 7.10
N LEU A 376 11.14 -16.05 7.99
CA LEU A 376 11.47 -15.83 9.40
C LEU A 376 12.79 -16.50 9.75
N ASP A 377 13.67 -15.78 10.46
CA ASP A 377 14.89 -16.33 11.05
C ASP A 377 14.54 -17.10 12.33
N ASP A 378 14.99 -18.34 12.45
CA ASP A 378 14.79 -19.15 13.65
C ASP A 378 15.39 -18.48 14.90
N ASN A 379 16.53 -17.79 14.75
CA ASN A 379 17.16 -17.09 15.88
C ASN A 379 16.27 -15.96 16.42
N LEU A 380 15.61 -15.22 15.51
CA LEU A 380 14.67 -14.16 15.87
C LEU A 380 13.48 -14.74 16.64
N VAL A 381 12.90 -15.81 16.10
CA VAL A 381 11.77 -16.49 16.72
C VAL A 381 12.15 -16.99 18.11
N ASP A 382 13.28 -17.67 18.23
CA ASP A 382 13.74 -18.23 19.50
C ASP A 382 14.09 -17.14 20.53
N GLU A 383 14.62 -15.99 20.09
CA GLU A 383 14.82 -14.82 20.96
C GLU A 383 13.50 -14.33 21.55
N VAL A 384 12.48 -14.13 20.71
CA VAL A 384 11.15 -13.69 21.16
C VAL A 384 10.50 -14.72 22.07
N LEU A 385 10.66 -16.01 21.78
CA LEU A 385 10.12 -17.09 22.60
C LEU A 385 10.80 -17.16 23.98
N ARG A 386 12.12 -16.95 24.03
CA ARG A 386 12.95 -17.02 25.25
C ARG A 386 12.80 -15.80 26.14
N ARG A 387 12.36 -14.65 25.62
CA ARG A 387 11.99 -13.50 26.46
C ARG A 387 10.94 -13.97 27.47
N LYS A 388 11.36 -14.12 28.72
CA LYS A 388 10.42 -14.28 29.85
C LYS A 388 9.62 -13.00 29.91
N THR A 389 8.31 -13.12 29.97
CA THR A 389 7.44 -12.03 30.41
C THR A 389 7.85 -11.74 31.85
N GLU A 390 8.80 -10.84 32.07
CA GLU A 390 9.11 -10.37 33.42
C GLU A 390 7.89 -9.56 33.88
N PRO A 391 7.22 -9.95 34.99
CA PRO A 391 6.26 -9.05 35.60
C PRO A 391 7.05 -7.82 36.04
N LEU A 392 6.68 -6.65 35.53
CA LEU A 392 7.24 -5.36 35.94
C LEU A 392 7.21 -5.31 37.48
N ARG A 393 8.40 -5.35 38.10
CA ARG A 393 8.56 -5.16 39.55
C ARG A 393 8.01 -3.77 39.88
N ARG A 394 6.92 -3.74 40.65
CA ARG A 394 6.46 -2.54 41.34
C ARG A 394 7.47 -2.20 42.42
N ASP A 395 8.44 -1.35 42.10
CA ASP A 395 9.21 -0.63 43.14
C ASP A 395 8.27 0.39 43.78
N GLY A 396 7.54 -0.09 44.78
CA GLY A 396 6.78 0.72 45.71
C GLY A 396 7.34 0.50 47.12
N THR A 397 8.31 1.33 47.51
CA THR A 397 8.66 1.72 48.89
C THR A 397 9.79 2.76 48.74
N ARG A 398 9.78 3.93 49.38
CA ARG A 398 9.07 4.40 50.56
C ARG A 398 9.05 5.93 50.54
#